data_AF-C3Z110-F1
#
_entry.id   AF-C3Z110-F1
#
_cell.length_a   1.000
_cell.length_b   1.000
_cell.length_c   1.000
_cell.angle_alpha   90.00
_cell.angle_beta   90.00
_cell.angle_gamma   90.00
#
_symmetry.space_group_name_H-M   'P 1'
#
loop_
_entity.id
_entity.type
_entity.pdbx_description
1 polymer ?
#
loop_
_entity_poly.entity_id
_entity_poly.type
_entity_poly.pdbx_seq_one_letter_code
_entity_poly.pdbx_strand_id
1 'polypeptide(L)'
;MRDDVAQPPLEGVYVYGLYLEGAGWDRRNSKLIEQKPKVLFEQMPVIHIYAINTTGTKDPRLYSCPIYKKPVRTDLTYIAAVDLRTVQSPDHWILRGVALLCDVK
;
A
#
# COMPACT_ATOMS: atom_id res chain seq x y z
N MET A 1 13.89 11.34 5.15
CA MET A 1 12.95 10.42 4.46
C MET A 1 13.66 9.47 3.51
N ARG A 2 14.64 9.92 2.68
CA ARG A 2 15.67 9.01 2.12
C ARG A 2 16.73 8.64 3.15
N ASP A 3 16.96 9.51 4.14
CA ASP A 3 18.04 9.41 5.11
C ASP A 3 17.80 8.43 6.27
N ASP A 4 16.62 7.80 6.34
CA ASP A 4 16.25 6.88 7.43
C ASP A 4 16.65 5.41 7.13
N VAL A 5 17.13 5.13 5.92
CA VAL A 5 17.55 3.79 5.48
C VAL A 5 19.07 3.80 5.25
N ALA A 6 19.83 3.51 6.31
CA ALA A 6 21.29 3.53 6.28
C ALA A 6 21.92 2.28 5.65
N GLN A 7 21.18 1.18 5.59
CA GLN A 7 21.67 -0.11 5.11
C GLN A 7 20.65 -0.81 4.22
N PRO A 8 21.09 -1.58 3.21
CA PRO A 8 20.20 -2.42 2.42
C PRO A 8 19.51 -3.46 3.32
N PRO A 9 18.30 -3.92 2.96
CA PRO A 9 17.65 -4.98 3.71
C PRO A 9 18.41 -6.30 3.49
N LEU A 10 18.35 -7.19 4.48
CA LEU A 10 18.93 -8.54 4.36
C LEU A 10 18.26 -9.34 3.23
N GLU A 11 16.96 -9.14 3.04
CA GLU A 11 16.16 -9.74 1.98
C GLU A 11 15.09 -8.74 1.49
N GLY A 12 14.77 -8.81 0.20
CA GLY A 12 13.75 -7.97 -0.42
C GLY A 12 14.26 -6.57 -0.76
N VAL A 13 13.35 -5.61 -0.80
CA VAL A 13 13.62 -4.24 -1.27
C VAL A 13 12.87 -3.20 -0.44
N TYR A 14 13.49 -2.03 -0.26
CA TYR A 14 12.80 -0.85 0.25
C TYR A 14 12.26 -0.03 -0.92
N VAL A 15 10.95 0.20 -0.92
CA VAL A 15 10.24 1.00 -1.93
C VAL A 15 9.75 2.28 -1.29
N TYR A 16 10.02 3.42 -1.94
CA TYR A 16 9.55 4.73 -1.52
C TYR A 16 8.87 5.43 -2.69
N GLY A 17 8.10 6.48 -2.39
CA GLY A 17 7.41 7.28 -3.41
C GLY A 17 6.10 6.67 -3.92
N LEU A 18 5.51 5.73 -3.16
CA LEU A 18 4.15 5.27 -3.42
C LEU A 18 3.12 6.20 -2.80
N TYR A 19 1.99 6.35 -3.48
CA TYR A 19 0.85 7.14 -3.03
C TYR A 19 -0.36 6.25 -2.84
N LEU A 20 -1.07 6.43 -1.73
CA LEU A 20 -2.32 5.74 -1.44
C LEU A 20 -3.49 6.58 -1.93
N GLU A 21 -4.34 5.98 -2.76
CA GLU A 21 -5.59 6.58 -3.24
C GLU A 21 -6.78 5.89 -2.57
N GLY A 22 -7.84 6.65 -2.26
CA GLY A 22 -9.10 6.12 -1.69
C GLY A 22 -9.05 5.79 -0.20
N ALA A 23 -7.90 5.98 0.46
CA ALA A 23 -7.72 5.78 1.90
C ALA A 23 -6.63 6.70 2.46
N GLY A 24 -6.56 6.78 3.78
CA GLY A 24 -5.44 7.37 4.51
C GLY A 24 -4.55 6.29 5.13
N TRP A 25 -3.37 6.69 5.60
CA TRP A 25 -2.43 5.82 6.30
C TRP A 25 -2.12 6.33 7.71
N ASP A 26 -2.31 5.48 8.71
CA ASP A 26 -1.85 5.73 10.07
C ASP A 26 -0.40 5.29 10.21
N ARG A 27 0.52 6.26 10.18
CA ARG A 27 1.97 6.01 10.31
C ARG A 27 2.38 5.44 11.66
N ARG A 28 1.61 5.68 12.72
CA ARG A 28 1.97 5.20 14.07
C ARG A 28 1.62 3.74 14.24
N ASN A 29 0.48 3.32 13.69
CA ASN A 29 -0.02 1.96 13.82
C ASN A 29 0.17 1.11 12.56
N SER A 30 0.74 1.68 11.49
CA SER A 30 0.99 1.05 10.19
C SER A 30 -0.24 0.33 9.63
N LYS A 31 -1.35 1.07 9.49
CA LYS A 31 -2.64 0.53 9.03
C LYS A 31 -3.43 1.53 8.20
N LEU A 32 -4.35 1.01 7.39
CA LEU A 32 -5.33 1.81 6.65
C LEU A 32 -6.31 2.51 7.60
N ILE A 33 -6.62 3.76 7.26
CA ILE A 33 -7.63 4.59 7.89
C ILE A 33 -8.47 5.28 6.81
N GLU A 34 -9.56 5.89 7.23
CA GLU A 34 -10.37 6.72 6.32
C GLU A 34 -9.55 7.86 5.72
N GLN A 35 -9.85 8.17 4.46
CA GLN A 35 -9.21 9.26 3.74
C GLN A 35 -9.52 10.60 4.44
N LYS A 36 -8.51 11.46 4.56
CA LYS A 36 -8.70 12.80 5.11
C LYS A 36 -9.46 13.68 4.11
N PRO A 37 -10.39 14.56 4.56
CA PRO A 37 -11.09 15.47 3.67
C PRO A 37 -10.13 16.28 2.80
N LYS A 38 -10.42 16.37 1.50
CA LYS A 38 -9.64 17.12 0.49
C LYS A 38 -8.21 16.60 0.24
N VAL A 39 -7.87 15.41 0.72
CA VAL A 39 -6.59 14.74 0.42
C VAL A 39 -6.85 13.59 -0.54
N LEU A 40 -6.61 13.81 -1.84
CA LEU A 40 -6.86 12.79 -2.87
C LEU A 40 -5.86 11.63 -2.78
N PHE A 41 -4.60 11.95 -2.50
CA PHE A 41 -3.50 10.99 -2.42
C PHE A 41 -2.73 11.20 -1.12
N GLU A 42 -2.51 10.13 -0.36
CA GLU A 42 -1.69 10.15 0.85
C GLU A 42 -0.32 9.53 0.54
N GLN A 43 0.77 10.21 0.88
CA GLN A 43 2.13 9.69 0.65
C GLN A 43 2.45 8.58 1.65
N MET A 44 2.78 7.39 1.13
CA MET A 44 3.15 6.23 1.94
C MET A 44 4.56 6.39 2.53
N PRO A 45 4.81 5.82 3.72
CA PRO A 45 6.18 5.65 4.21
C PRO A 45 6.99 4.73 3.30
N VAL A 46 8.28 4.60 3.58
CA VAL A 46 9.11 3.56 2.95
C VAL A 46 8.52 2.20 3.31
N ILE A 47 8.24 1.38 2.30
CA ILE A 47 7.69 0.03 2.46
C ILE A 47 8.82 -0.96 2.22
N HIS A 48 9.01 -1.87 3.19
CA HIS A 48 9.87 -3.04 2.99
C HIS A 48 9.04 -4.16 2.38
N ILE A 49 9.40 -4.56 1.16
CA ILE A 49 8.73 -5.64 0.43
C ILE A 49 9.70 -6.81 0.35
N TYR A 50 9.28 -7.97 0.82
CA TYR A 50 10.04 -9.22 0.80
C TYR A 50 9.10 -10.40 0.57
N ALA A 51 9.63 -11.51 0.08
CA ALA A 51 8.85 -12.71 -0.16
C ALA A 51 8.63 -13.46 1.15
N ILE A 52 7.45 -14.05 1.31
CA ILE A 52 7.15 -14.95 2.43
C ILE A 52 6.52 -16.23 1.89
N ASN A 53 6.86 -17.36 2.49
CA ASN A 53 6.21 -18.64 2.20
C ASN A 53 4.93 -18.75 3.02
N THR A 54 3.83 -18.23 2.49
CA THR A 54 2.53 -18.31 3.17
C THR A 54 1.87 -19.64 2.86
N THR A 55 1.92 -20.59 3.79
CA THR A 55 1.23 -21.89 3.70
C THR A 55 -0.15 -21.90 4.37
N GLY A 56 -0.61 -20.75 4.88
CA GLY A 56 -1.84 -20.59 5.66
C GLY A 56 -2.94 -19.80 4.94
N THR A 57 -4.12 -19.74 5.57
CA THR A 57 -5.27 -18.94 5.12
C THR A 57 -4.96 -17.44 5.18
N LYS A 58 -5.48 -16.65 4.22
CA LYS A 58 -5.32 -15.18 4.21
C LYS A 58 -5.86 -14.56 5.50
N ASP A 59 -5.05 -13.73 6.18
CA ASP A 59 -5.47 -13.03 7.39
C ASP A 59 -6.57 -12.01 7.04
N PRO A 60 -7.76 -12.09 7.64
CA PRO A 60 -8.85 -11.15 7.34
C PRO A 60 -8.54 -9.70 7.73
N ARG A 61 -7.48 -9.45 8.49
CA ARG A 61 -6.98 -8.11 8.87
C ARG A 61 -6.01 -7.54 7.85
N LEU A 62 -5.78 -8.24 6.74
CA LEU A 62 -4.96 -7.80 5.63
C LEU A 62 -5.85 -7.53 4.41
N TYR A 63 -5.66 -6.33 3.85
CA TYR A 63 -6.23 -5.97 2.57
C TYR A 63 -5.15 -6.09 1.50
N SER A 64 -5.40 -6.94 0.50
CA SER A 64 -4.53 -7.09 -0.65
C SER A 64 -4.70 -5.89 -1.58
N CYS A 65 -3.84 -4.89 -1.38
CA CYS A 65 -3.91 -3.60 -2.05
C CYS A 65 -3.16 -3.65 -3.38
N PRO A 66 -3.82 -3.38 -4.53
CA PRO A 66 -3.17 -3.38 -5.82
C PRO A 66 -2.26 -2.14 -5.98
N ILE A 67 -1.13 -2.34 -6.66
CA ILE A 67 -0.17 -1.30 -7.04
C ILE A 67 -0.30 -1.07 -8.54
N TYR A 68 -0.54 0.18 -8.94
CA TYR A 68 -0.57 0.62 -10.32
C TYR A 68 0.53 1.66 -10.60
N LYS A 69 0.99 1.71 -11.85
CA LYS A 69 1.95 2.71 -12.31
C LYS A 69 1.37 4.13 -12.31
N LYS A 70 0.07 4.26 -12.58
CA LYS A 70 -0.66 5.53 -12.79
C LYS A 70 -2.09 5.45 -12.25
N PRO A 71 -2.76 6.59 -12.02
CA PRO A 71 -4.16 6.61 -11.54
C PRO A 71 -5.15 6.00 -12.53
N VAL A 72 -4.83 5.98 -13.84
CA VAL A 72 -5.64 5.30 -14.85
C VAL A 72 -5.40 3.80 -14.76
N ARG A 73 -6.29 3.12 -14.01
CA ARG A 73 -6.15 1.70 -13.69
C ARG A 73 -6.62 0.82 -14.83
N THR A 74 -5.66 0.16 -15.45
CA THR A 74 -5.85 -0.88 -16.49
C THR A 74 -4.86 -2.01 -16.24
N ASP A 75 -5.07 -3.17 -16.86
CA ASP A 75 -4.15 -4.31 -16.74
C ASP A 75 -2.72 -3.97 -17.19
N LEU A 76 -2.57 -3.04 -18.15
CA LEU A 76 -1.27 -2.55 -18.62
C LEU A 76 -0.50 -1.72 -17.58
N THR A 77 -1.22 -1.19 -16.59
CA THR A 77 -0.65 -0.35 -15.51
C THR A 77 -0.52 -1.09 -14.20
N TYR A 78 -1.09 -2.29 -14.07
CA TYR A 78 -0.97 -3.11 -12.87
C TYR A 78 0.46 -3.62 -12.71
N ILE A 79 0.97 -3.60 -11.48
CA ILE A 79 2.33 -4.02 -11.16
C ILE A 79 2.30 -5.27 -10.26
N ALA A 80 1.65 -5.15 -9.11
CA ALA A 80 1.61 -6.19 -8.08
C ALA A 80 0.49 -5.88 -7.07
N ALA A 81 0.32 -6.74 -6.07
CA ALA A 81 -0.48 -6.44 -4.89
C ALA A 81 0.36 -6.65 -3.63
N VAL A 82 0.10 -5.83 -2.61
CA VAL A 82 0.75 -5.93 -1.30
C VAL A 82 -0.28 -5.93 -0.18
N ASP A 83 -0.02 -6.70 0.86
CA ASP A 83 -0.93 -6.81 1.98
C ASP A 83 -0.74 -5.64 2.96
N LEU A 84 -1.78 -4.83 3.10
CA LEU A 84 -1.84 -3.70 4.02
C LEU A 84 -2.71 -4.05 5.23
N ARG A 85 -2.25 -3.69 6.42
CA ARG A 85 -3.03 -3.91 7.65
C ARG A 85 -4.27 -3.04 7.68
N THR A 86 -5.35 -3.60 8.18
CA THR A 86 -6.61 -2.89 8.33
C THR A 86 -7.43 -3.37 9.53
N VAL A 87 -8.36 -2.50 9.96
CA VAL A 87 -9.37 -2.79 10.99
C VAL A 87 -10.73 -3.08 10.35
N GLN A 88 -11.03 -2.42 9.22
CA GLN A 88 -12.26 -2.68 8.46
C GLN A 88 -12.10 -3.96 7.65
N SER A 89 -13.21 -4.55 7.22
CA SER A 89 -13.16 -5.71 6.31
C SER A 89 -12.42 -5.34 5.01
N PRO A 90 -11.71 -6.29 4.37
CA PRO A 90 -11.09 -6.05 3.06
C PRO A 90 -12.08 -5.50 2.02
N ASP A 91 -13.33 -5.96 2.04
CA ASP A 91 -14.40 -5.52 1.13
C ASP A 91 -14.67 -4.02 1.20
N HIS A 92 -14.53 -3.40 2.38
CA HIS A 92 -14.68 -1.95 2.55
C HIS A 92 -13.68 -1.18 1.66
N TRP A 93 -12.45 -1.66 1.55
CA TRP A 93 -11.40 -1.04 0.74
C TRP A 93 -11.50 -1.39 -0.73
N ILE A 94 -11.98 -2.61 -1.04
CA ILE A 94 -12.31 -3.01 -2.41
C ILE A 94 -13.37 -2.08 -2.99
N LEU A 95 -14.48 -1.88 -2.28
CA LEU A 95 -15.59 -1.03 -2.73
C LEU A 95 -15.21 0.44 -2.86
N ARG A 96 -14.22 0.90 -2.08
CA ARG A 96 -13.67 2.26 -2.18
C ARG A 96 -12.61 2.40 -3.27
N GLY A 97 -12.24 1.30 -3.93
CA GLY A 97 -11.18 1.30 -4.91
C GLY A 97 -9.86 1.78 -4.34
N VAL A 98 -9.48 1.31 -3.15
CA VAL A 98 -8.15 1.66 -2.60
C VAL A 98 -7.05 1.07 -3.48
N ALA A 99 -6.02 1.86 -3.75
CA ALA A 99 -4.85 1.37 -4.47
C ALA A 99 -3.59 2.16 -4.10
N LEU A 100 -2.44 1.55 -4.36
CA LEU A 100 -1.15 2.23 -4.36
C LEU A 100 -0.80 2.65 -5.78
N LEU A 101 -0.23 3.84 -5.92
CA LEU A 101 0.16 4.45 -7.18
C LEU A 101 1.65 4.80 -7.13
N CYS A 102 2.40 4.43 -8.19
CA CYS A 102 3.80 4.84 -8.34
C CYS A 102 3.94 6.32 -8.72
N ASP A 103 2.94 6.87 -9.39
CA ASP A 103 2.89 8.26 -9.77
C ASP A 103 1.42 8.72 -9.80
N VAL A 104 1.19 9.95 -9.32
CA VAL A 104 -0.12 10.60 -9.24
C VAL A 104 -0.26 11.74 -10.25
N LYS A 105 0.76 11.94 -11.10
CA LYS A 105 0.73 12.84 -12.25
C LYS A 105 0.19 12.17 -13.51
#